data_AF-A0A5J5C531-F1
#
_entry.id   AF-A0A5J5C531-F1
#
_cell.length_a   1.000
_cell.length_b   1.000
_cell.length_c   1.000
_cell.angle_alpha   90.00
_cell.angle_beta   90.00
_cell.angle_gamma   90.00
#
_symmetry.space_group_name_H-M   'P 1'
#
loop_
_entity.id
_entity.type
_entity.pdbx_description
1 polymer ?
#
loop_
_entity_poly.entity_id
_entity_poly.type
_entity_poly.pdbx_seq_one_letter_code
_entity_poly.pdbx_strand_id
1 'polypeptide(L)'
;MASEDNPLLADFNFPPYDVIEAKHVSPGIRSLLKKLEIDLVELETTVEPTWPKLVEPLERIIDRLSVVWGMVNHLNAVKDSPELRSAIKDVQPDKVDFQLRLSHSKPIYDAFKAIQESSDWETLTDARKRVVEG
;
A
#
# COMPACT_ATOMS: atom_id res chain seq x y z
N MET A 1 5.62 -14.31 18.41
CA MET A 1 6.64 -14.82 17.47
C MET A 1 5.95 -15.53 16.30
N ALA A 2 5.16 -14.81 15.51
CA ALA A 2 4.45 -15.37 14.36
C ALA A 2 4.30 -14.26 13.31
N SER A 3 5.40 -13.90 12.64
CA SER A 3 5.35 -12.84 11.63
C SER A 3 6.43 -12.89 10.55
N GLU A 4 7.45 -13.76 10.62
CA GLU A 4 8.46 -13.85 9.54
C GLU A 4 8.09 -14.89 8.47
N ASP A 5 7.36 -15.95 8.82
CA ASP A 5 7.00 -17.02 7.87
C ASP A 5 5.61 -16.85 7.20
N ASN A 6 5.00 -15.66 7.26
CA ASN A 6 3.69 -15.46 6.60
C ASN A 6 3.88 -15.26 5.09
N PRO A 7 3.25 -16.07 4.22
CA PRO A 7 3.43 -15.97 2.76
C PRO A 7 2.97 -14.62 2.17
N LEU A 8 2.09 -13.90 2.86
CA LEU A 8 1.66 -12.54 2.45
C LEU A 8 2.73 -11.47 2.66
N LEU A 9 3.75 -11.76 3.49
CA LEU A 9 4.83 -10.83 3.85
C LEU A 9 6.14 -11.12 3.13
N ALA A 10 6.25 -12.27 2.45
CA ALA A 10 7.43 -12.62 1.68
C ALA A 10 7.62 -11.69 0.46
N ASP A 11 8.85 -11.63 -0.04
CA ASP A 11 9.13 -11.10 -1.37
C ASP A 11 8.91 -12.20 -2.40
N PHE A 12 8.26 -11.85 -3.50
CA PHE A 12 7.90 -12.80 -4.54
C PHE A 12 7.89 -12.15 -5.91
N ASN A 13 8.29 -12.90 -6.93
CA ASN A 13 8.08 -12.52 -8.33
C ASN A 13 6.65 -12.85 -8.79
N PHE A 14 6.06 -13.91 -8.23
CA PHE A 14 4.69 -14.33 -8.48
C PHE A 14 3.97 -14.56 -7.15
N PRO A 15 2.72 -14.09 -7.00
CA PRO A 15 1.89 -14.40 -5.84
C PRO A 15 1.92 -15.89 -5.45
N PRO A 16 2.22 -16.23 -4.17
CA PRO A 16 2.31 -17.61 -3.71
C PRO A 16 0.91 -18.21 -3.43
N TYR A 17 0.05 -18.26 -4.45
CA TYR A 17 -1.35 -18.68 -4.33
C TYR A 17 -1.56 -20.12 -3.84
N ASP A 18 -0.56 -20.97 -4.02
CA ASP A 18 -0.55 -22.38 -3.63
C ASP A 18 -0.45 -22.58 -2.10
N VAL A 19 0.15 -21.62 -1.38
CA VAL A 19 0.39 -21.71 0.07
C VAL A 19 -0.42 -20.71 0.90
N ILE A 20 -1.11 -19.75 0.27
CA ILE A 20 -1.97 -18.81 1.01
C ILE A 20 -3.25 -19.54 1.48
N GLU A 21 -3.55 -19.39 2.76
CA GLU A 21 -4.70 -19.96 3.46
C GLU A 21 -5.39 -18.88 4.29
N ALA A 22 -6.66 -19.08 4.66
CA ALA A 22 -7.43 -18.14 5.47
C ALA A 22 -6.71 -17.74 6.78
N LYS A 23 -5.99 -18.68 7.42
CA LYS A 23 -5.21 -18.45 8.64
C LYS A 23 -4.08 -17.42 8.48
N HIS A 24 -3.61 -17.19 7.24
CA HIS A 24 -2.55 -16.24 6.95
C HIS A 24 -3.08 -14.80 6.82
N VAL A 25 -4.36 -14.61 6.50
CA VAL A 25 -4.95 -13.31 6.16
C VAL A 25 -4.90 -12.34 7.33
N SER A 26 -5.58 -12.63 8.44
CA SER A 26 -5.62 -11.70 9.58
C SER A 26 -4.23 -11.31 10.13
N PRO A 27 -3.31 -12.26 10.44
CA PRO A 27 -1.98 -11.88 10.94
C PRO A 27 -1.10 -11.22 9.87
N GLY A 28 -1.22 -11.62 8.59
CA GLY A 28 -0.43 -11.07 7.50
C GLY A 28 -0.82 -9.63 7.18
N ILE A 29 -2.12 -9.36 7.01
CA ILE A 29 -2.63 -8.01 6.75
C ILE A 29 -2.33 -7.07 7.91
N ARG A 30 -2.57 -7.48 9.17
CA ARG A 30 -2.25 -6.62 10.32
C ARG A 30 -0.76 -6.32 10.45
N SER A 31 0.12 -7.27 10.13
CA SER A 31 1.56 -7.05 10.14
C SER A 31 2.00 -6.14 8.99
N LEU A 32 1.42 -6.34 7.80
CA LEU A 32 1.64 -5.47 6.64
C LEU A 32 1.25 -4.03 6.97
N LEU A 33 0.02 -3.80 7.45
CA LEU A 33 -0.48 -2.46 7.77
C LEU A 33 0.39 -1.76 8.82
N LYS A 34 0.87 -2.47 9.84
CA LYS A 34 1.82 -1.91 10.82
C LYS A 34 3.13 -1.44 10.17
N LYS A 35 3.67 -2.23 9.23
CA LYS A 35 4.87 -1.83 8.48
C LYS A 35 4.59 -0.62 7.60
N LEU A 36 3.50 -0.63 6.85
CA LEU A 36 3.13 0.47 5.96
C LEU A 36 2.84 1.77 6.72
N GLU A 37 2.31 1.69 7.94
CA GLU A 37 2.15 2.87 8.81
C GLU A 37 3.50 3.47 9.21
N ILE A 38 4.50 2.63 9.54
CA ILE A 38 5.87 3.09 9.83
C ILE A 38 6.47 3.75 8.58
N ASP A 39 6.35 3.10 7.43
CA ASP A 39 6.88 3.59 6.15
C ASP A 39 6.18 4.93 5.77
N LEU A 40 4.88 5.07 6.03
CA LEU A 40 4.12 6.31 5.81
C LEU A 40 4.59 7.44 6.73
N VAL A 41 4.78 7.18 8.02
CA VAL A 41 5.28 8.18 8.98
C VAL A 41 6.69 8.65 8.60
N GLU A 42 7.56 7.73 8.17
CA GLU A 42 8.89 8.06 7.68
C GLU A 42 8.81 8.96 6.43
N LEU A 43 7.97 8.59 5.47
CA LEU A 43 7.74 9.40 4.27
C LEU A 43 7.25 10.80 4.65
N GLU A 44 6.23 10.92 5.49
CA GLU A 44 5.69 12.23 5.90
C GLU A 44 6.71 13.11 6.63
N THR A 45 7.63 12.50 7.38
CA THR A 45 8.67 13.23 8.14
C THR A 45 9.82 13.69 7.24
N THR A 46 10.09 12.96 6.15
CA THR A 46 11.25 13.17 5.27
C THR A 46 10.88 13.63 3.86
N VAL A 47 9.59 13.93 3.64
CA VAL A 47 9.05 14.28 2.32
C VAL A 47 9.70 15.54 1.78
N GLU A 48 10.11 15.46 0.52
CA GLU A 48 10.56 16.59 -0.29
C GLU A 48 9.79 16.57 -1.62
N PRO A 49 9.55 17.73 -2.25
CA PRO A 49 8.81 17.83 -3.51
C PRO A 49 9.68 17.38 -4.70
N THR A 50 10.18 16.15 -4.64
CA THR A 50 10.99 15.51 -5.68
C THR A 50 10.51 14.08 -5.90
N TRP A 51 10.66 13.58 -7.12
CA TRP A 51 10.21 12.23 -7.47
C TRP A 51 10.75 11.12 -6.53
N PRO A 52 12.05 11.08 -6.21
CA PRO A 52 12.61 10.02 -5.37
C PRO A 52 12.23 10.12 -3.89
N LYS A 53 11.81 11.30 -3.41
CA LYS A 53 11.49 11.56 -2.00
C LYS A 53 9.99 11.65 -1.71
N LEU A 54 9.17 11.67 -2.75
CA LEU A 54 7.71 11.68 -2.64
C LEU A 54 7.09 10.49 -3.36
N VAL A 55 7.26 10.42 -4.69
CA VAL A 55 6.47 9.51 -5.53
C VAL A 55 6.95 8.07 -5.41
N GLU A 56 8.26 7.82 -5.50
CA GLU A 56 8.80 6.46 -5.39
C GLU A 56 8.51 5.79 -4.03
N PRO A 57 8.71 6.43 -2.86
CA PRO A 57 8.34 5.81 -1.58
C PRO A 57 6.83 5.65 -1.42
N LEU A 58 6.03 6.61 -1.90
CA LEU A 58 4.56 6.49 -1.88
C LEU A 58 4.08 5.33 -2.73
N GLU A 59 4.63 5.16 -3.94
CA GLU A 59 4.32 4.06 -4.84
C GLU A 59 4.64 2.71 -4.21
N ARG A 60 5.79 2.58 -3.52
CA ARG A 60 6.14 1.36 -2.78
C ARG A 60 5.10 0.99 -1.73
N ILE A 61 4.58 1.97 -0.98
CA ILE A 61 3.53 1.74 0.03
C ILE A 61 2.23 1.28 -0.65
N ILE A 62 1.80 2.00 -1.68
CA ILE A 62 0.54 1.74 -2.40
C ILE A 62 0.60 0.38 -3.09
N ASP A 63 1.67 0.10 -3.84
CA ASP A 63 1.85 -1.14 -4.59
C ASP A 63 1.85 -2.34 -3.64
N ARG A 64 2.62 -2.28 -2.54
CA ARG A 64 2.67 -3.38 -1.58
C ARG A 64 1.30 -3.71 -1.00
N LEU A 65 0.52 -2.70 -0.61
CA LEU A 65 -0.86 -2.92 -0.14
C LEU A 65 -1.76 -3.47 -1.24
N SER A 66 -1.67 -2.91 -2.45
CA SER A 66 -2.49 -3.28 -3.60
C SER A 66 -2.26 -4.74 -4.00
N VAL A 67 -1.01 -5.17 -4.14
CA VAL A 67 -0.63 -6.53 -4.50
C VAL A 67 -1.12 -7.50 -3.43
N VAL A 68 -0.81 -7.27 -2.15
CA VAL A 68 -1.17 -8.21 -1.08
C VAL A 68 -2.68 -8.31 -0.88
N TRP A 69 -3.39 -7.18 -0.87
CA TRP A 69 -4.85 -7.19 -0.79
C TRP A 69 -5.50 -7.78 -2.04
N GLY A 70 -4.92 -7.54 -3.21
CA GLY A 70 -5.33 -8.12 -4.49
C GLY A 70 -5.22 -9.64 -4.48
N MET A 71 -4.14 -10.21 -3.94
CA MET A 71 -3.99 -11.66 -3.79
C MET A 71 -5.10 -12.28 -2.94
N VAL A 72 -5.41 -11.66 -1.80
CA VAL A 72 -6.47 -12.15 -0.88
C VAL A 72 -7.85 -12.05 -1.53
N ASN A 73 -8.17 -10.92 -2.19
CA ASN A 73 -9.45 -10.77 -2.89
C ASN A 73 -9.58 -11.70 -4.08
N HIS A 74 -8.49 -11.93 -4.83
CA HIS A 74 -8.48 -12.88 -5.93
C HIS A 74 -8.84 -14.27 -5.45
N LEU A 75 -8.20 -14.76 -4.37
CA LEU A 75 -8.54 -16.04 -3.75
C LEU A 75 -9.98 -16.09 -3.28
N ASN A 76 -10.51 -15.01 -2.71
CA ASN A 76 -11.92 -14.95 -2.32
C ASN A 76 -12.88 -15.05 -3.54
N ALA A 77 -12.47 -14.54 -4.70
CA ALA A 77 -13.27 -14.60 -5.91
C ALA A 77 -13.23 -15.98 -6.61
N VAL A 78 -12.10 -16.68 -6.57
CA VAL A 78 -11.90 -17.94 -7.33
C VAL A 78 -11.85 -19.20 -6.46
N LYS A 79 -11.71 -19.04 -5.13
CA LYS A 79 -11.54 -20.11 -4.14
C LYS A 79 -12.19 -19.71 -2.80
N ASP A 80 -13.44 -19.24 -2.87
CA ASP A 80 -14.22 -18.80 -1.70
C ASP A 80 -14.33 -19.88 -0.62
N SER A 81 -14.27 -19.45 0.65
CA SER A 81 -14.61 -20.31 1.79
C SER A 81 -15.19 -19.47 2.95
N PRO A 82 -16.00 -20.05 3.84
CA PRO A 82 -16.48 -19.36 5.04
C PRO A 82 -15.34 -18.76 5.90
N GLU A 83 -14.24 -19.49 6.03
CA GLU A 83 -13.06 -19.10 6.79
C GLU A 83 -12.37 -17.90 6.14
N LEU A 84 -12.21 -17.92 4.80
CA LEU A 84 -11.60 -16.82 4.06
C LEU A 84 -12.45 -15.55 4.14
N ARG A 85 -13.76 -15.65 3.95
CA ARG A 85 -14.69 -14.52 4.11
C ARG A 85 -14.64 -13.94 5.52
N SER A 86 -14.59 -14.79 6.55
CA SER A 86 -14.48 -14.35 7.93
C SER A 86 -13.18 -13.60 8.19
N ALA A 87 -12.05 -14.12 7.69
CA ALA A 87 -10.75 -13.49 7.86
C ALA A 87 -10.67 -12.13 7.12
N ILE A 88 -11.21 -12.03 5.91
CA ILE A 88 -11.29 -10.77 5.16
C ILE A 88 -12.14 -9.75 5.91
N LYS A 89 -13.32 -10.16 6.38
CA LYS A 89 -14.22 -9.28 7.14
C LYS A 89 -13.59 -8.75 8.43
N ASP A 90 -12.76 -9.56 9.09
CA ASP A 90 -12.03 -9.19 10.32
C ASP A 90 -11.01 -8.06 10.10
N VAL A 91 -10.33 -8.03 8.95
CA VAL A 91 -9.27 -7.03 8.67
C VAL A 91 -9.63 -5.96 7.65
N GLN A 92 -10.79 -6.07 7.01
CA GLN A 92 -11.25 -5.06 6.05
C GLN A 92 -11.36 -3.65 6.67
N PRO A 93 -11.86 -3.46 7.91
CA PRO A 93 -11.85 -2.14 8.55
C PRO A 93 -10.44 -1.57 8.70
N ASP A 94 -9.49 -2.36 9.24
CA ASP A 94 -8.09 -1.96 9.42
C ASP A 94 -7.47 -1.45 8.09
N LYS A 95 -7.75 -2.17 6.98
CA LYS A 95 -7.28 -1.80 5.65
C LYS A 95 -7.92 -0.50 5.15
N VAL A 96 -9.22 -0.31 5.36
CA VAL A 96 -9.94 0.90 4.95
C VAL A 96 -9.44 2.11 5.74
N ASP A 97 -9.24 1.95 7.05
CA ASP A 97 -8.72 3.01 7.92
C ASP A 97 -7.32 3.48 7.46
N PHE A 98 -6.43 2.54 7.14
CA PHE A 98 -5.11 2.87 6.59
C PHE A 98 -5.20 3.59 5.24
N GLN A 99 -6.10 3.16 4.34
CA GLN A 99 -6.28 3.85 3.06
C GLN A 99 -6.76 5.28 3.23
N LEU A 100 -7.71 5.52 4.15
CA LEU A 100 -8.19 6.86 4.48
C LEU A 100 -7.07 7.72 5.08
N ARG A 101 -6.24 7.13 5.95
CA ARG A 101 -5.07 7.80 6.54
C ARG A 101 -4.04 8.21 5.48
N LEU A 102 -3.78 7.34 4.51
CA LEU A 102 -2.87 7.60 3.40
C LEU A 102 -3.42 8.69 2.48
N SER A 103 -4.68 8.58 2.05
CA SER A 103 -5.31 9.56 1.13
C SER A 103 -5.51 10.95 1.74
N HIS A 104 -5.58 11.04 3.07
CA HIS A 104 -5.69 12.31 3.79
C HIS A 104 -4.37 12.82 4.36
N SER A 105 -3.22 12.27 3.92
CA SER A 105 -1.91 12.77 4.33
C SER A 105 -1.67 14.19 3.80
N LYS A 106 -1.76 15.18 4.71
CA LYS A 106 -1.50 16.58 4.40
C LYS A 106 -0.04 16.84 3.96
N PRO A 107 1.00 16.26 4.59
CA PRO A 107 2.38 16.44 4.14
C PRO A 107 2.61 16.00 2.69
N ILE A 108 2.07 14.83 2.33
CA ILE A 108 2.15 14.29 0.97
C ILE A 108 1.42 15.20 -0.02
N TYR A 109 0.19 15.62 0.31
CA TYR A 109 -0.57 16.55 -0.52
C TYR A 109 0.14 17.89 -0.74
N ASP A 110 0.69 18.48 0.33
CA ASP A 110 1.40 19.76 0.23
C ASP A 110 2.70 19.61 -0.61
N ALA A 111 3.38 18.46 -0.55
CA ALA A 111 4.54 18.17 -1.41
C ALA A 111 4.16 18.04 -2.90
N PHE A 112 3.04 17.40 -3.23
CA PHE A 112 2.54 17.33 -4.62
C PHE A 112 2.21 18.72 -5.17
N LYS A 113 1.51 19.57 -4.39
CA LYS A 113 1.26 20.95 -4.79
C LYS A 113 2.55 21.73 -5.03
N ALA A 114 3.56 21.56 -4.17
CA ALA A 114 4.84 22.22 -4.35
C ALA A 114 5.55 21.79 -5.65
N ILE A 115 5.39 20.53 -6.09
CA ILE A 115 5.86 20.10 -7.44
C ILE A 115 5.10 20.86 -8.53
N GLN A 116 3.78 20.95 -8.42
CA GLN A 116 2.94 21.62 -9.40
C GLN A 116 3.21 23.13 -9.49
N GLU A 117 3.50 23.78 -8.36
CA GLU A 117 3.81 25.21 -8.25
C GLU A 117 5.29 25.52 -8.59
N SER A 118 6.14 24.50 -8.77
CA SER A 118 7.57 24.68 -9.05
C SER A 118 7.85 25.12 -10.49
N SER A 119 8.98 25.79 -10.71
CA SER A 119 9.51 26.07 -12.05
C SER A 119 9.76 24.80 -12.87
N ASP A 120 9.98 23.68 -12.19
CA ASP A 120 10.34 22.41 -12.82
C ASP A 120 9.11 21.67 -13.36
N TRP A 121 7.89 22.13 -13.03
CA TRP A 121 6.64 21.59 -13.54
C TRP A 121 6.65 21.44 -15.06
N GLU A 122 7.09 22.49 -15.77
CA GLU A 122 7.10 22.48 -17.23
C GLU A 122 8.12 21.52 -17.84
N THR A 123 9.09 21.07 -17.05
CA THR A 123 10.11 20.09 -17.48
C THR A 123 9.68 18.64 -17.25
N LEU A 124 8.60 18.42 -16.49
CA LEU A 124 8.06 17.08 -16.28
C LEU A 124 7.43 16.52 -17.55
N THR A 125 7.63 15.23 -17.79
CA THR A 125 6.91 14.49 -18.84
C THR A 125 5.41 14.49 -18.57
N ASP A 126 4.58 14.40 -19.62
CA ASP A 126 3.12 14.31 -19.50
C ASP A 126 2.64 13.22 -18.54
N ALA A 127 3.34 12.07 -18.50
CA ALA A 127 3.02 10.99 -17.58
C ALA A 127 3.17 11.43 -16.10
N ARG A 128 4.25 12.13 -15.77
CA ARG A 128 4.50 12.65 -14.43
C ARG A 128 3.54 13.76 -14.05
N LYS A 129 3.20 14.66 -14.99
CA LYS A 129 2.20 15.71 -14.77
C LYS A 129 0.85 15.11 -14.37
N ARG A 130 0.38 14.08 -15.09
CA ARG A 130 -0.87 13.37 -14.77
C ARG A 130 -0.86 12.69 -13.40
N VAL A 131 0.28 12.16 -12.96
CA VAL A 131 0.43 11.56 -11.62
C VAL A 131 0.34 12.61 -10.51
N VAL A 132 0.84 13.82 -10.74
CA VAL A 132 0.77 14.91 -9.75
C VAL A 132 -0.63 15.54 -9.69
N GLU A 133 -1.35 15.57 -10.81
CA GLU A 133 -2.71 16.13 -10.91
C GLU A 133 -3.84 15.21 -10.42
N GLY A 134 -3.61 13.89 -10.43
CA GLY A 134 -4.61 12.86 -10.10
C GLY A 134 -4.62 12.49 -8.62
#